data_AF-A0A920SDK1-F1
#
_entry.id   AF-A0A920SDK1-F1
#
_cell.length_a   1.000
_cell.length_b   1.000
_cell.length_c   1.000
_cell.angle_alpha   90.00
_cell.angle_beta   90.00
_cell.angle_gamma   90.00
#
_symmetry.space_group_name_H-M   'P 1'
#
loop_
_entity.id
_entity.type
_entity.pdbx_description
1 polymer ?
#
loop_
_entity_poly.entity_id
_entity_poly.type
_entity_poly.pdbx_seq_one_letter_code
_entity_poly.pdbx_strand_id
1 'polypeptide(L)'
;MLHPAGTSVWVWETVLETLSQSFTYYAFDMMGHGDSDKPNRQFNIPDYARALDQACQILNIHRTHVVGNSVGAVLAIETTASFPERQNLLHNNIINSERVILPGLGHVPQVEDPEAFWEPLLPSLKT
;
A
#
# COMPACT_ATOMS: atom_id res chain seq x y z
N MET A 1 6.32 -5.31 -3.43
CA MET A 1 6.74 -5.45 -2.02
C MET A 1 7.45 -4.18 -1.61
N LEU A 2 7.09 -3.62 -0.46
CA LEU A 2 7.48 -2.28 -0.01
C LEU A 2 8.20 -2.34 1.33
N HIS A 3 9.48 -1.97 1.35
CA HIS A 3 10.37 -2.15 2.50
C HIS A 3 10.07 -1.16 3.66
N PRO A 4 10.51 -1.45 4.90
CA PRO A 4 10.47 -0.50 6.02
C PRO A 4 11.32 0.76 5.79
N ALA A 5 11.07 1.81 6.58
CA ALA A 5 11.90 3.01 6.57
C ALA A 5 13.38 2.69 6.88
N GLY A 6 14.31 3.34 6.17
CA GLY A 6 15.75 3.15 6.37
C GLY A 6 16.31 1.81 5.88
N THR A 7 15.52 1.05 5.10
CA THR A 7 15.94 -0.23 4.50
C THR A 7 15.82 -0.20 2.98
N SER A 8 15.88 -1.36 2.32
CA SER A 8 15.81 -1.52 0.86
C SER A 8 15.26 -2.93 0.53
N VAL A 9 15.12 -3.30 -0.75
CA VAL A 9 14.52 -4.56 -1.22
C VAL A 9 15.11 -5.83 -0.60
N TRP A 10 16.37 -5.82 -0.16
CA TRP A 10 17.06 -6.98 0.43
C TRP A 10 16.34 -7.55 1.67
N VAL A 11 15.51 -6.76 2.35
CA VAL A 11 14.70 -7.24 3.50
C VAL A 11 13.75 -8.38 3.14
N TRP A 12 13.43 -8.55 1.87
CA TRP A 12 12.51 -9.58 1.40
C TRP A 12 13.20 -10.89 1.05
N GLU A 13 14.53 -10.94 0.93
CA GLU A 13 15.30 -12.09 0.41
C GLU A 13 14.90 -13.42 1.06
N THR A 14 14.70 -13.42 2.37
CA THR A 14 14.36 -14.62 3.15
C THR A 14 12.97 -15.19 2.88
N VAL A 15 12.06 -14.41 2.28
CA VAL A 15 10.71 -14.87 1.91
C VAL A 15 10.56 -15.10 0.41
N LEU A 16 11.54 -14.71 -0.42
CA LEU A 16 11.43 -14.78 -1.87
C LEU A 16 11.39 -16.23 -2.37
N GLU A 17 12.20 -17.12 -1.79
CA GLU A 17 12.27 -18.52 -2.22
C GLU A 17 10.88 -19.17 -2.15
N THR A 18 10.20 -19.06 -0.99
CA THR A 18 8.86 -19.61 -0.80
C THR A 18 7.81 -18.92 -1.67
N LEU A 19 7.80 -17.58 -1.73
CA LEU A 19 6.78 -16.84 -2.48
C LEU A 19 6.90 -17.04 -3.99
N SER A 20 8.12 -17.17 -4.50
CA SER A 20 8.40 -17.36 -5.93
C SER A 20 7.85 -18.67 -6.50
N GLN A 21 7.53 -19.65 -5.65
CA GLN A 21 6.92 -20.91 -6.08
C GLN A 21 5.51 -20.73 -6.64
N SER A 22 4.80 -19.69 -6.20
CA SER A 22 3.38 -19.46 -6.52
C SER A 22 3.10 -18.07 -7.11
N PHE A 23 4.02 -17.11 -6.96
CA PHE A 23 3.81 -15.72 -7.36
C PHE A 23 5.02 -15.15 -8.09
N THR A 24 4.76 -14.33 -9.09
CA THR A 24 5.76 -13.35 -9.56
C THR A 24 5.78 -12.19 -8.58
N TYR A 25 6.94 -11.88 -8.01
CA TYR A 25 7.10 -10.76 -7.09
C TYR A 25 7.87 -9.62 -7.75
N TYR A 26 7.53 -8.41 -7.34
CA TYR A 26 8.27 -7.19 -7.64
C TYR A 26 8.56 -6.51 -6.32
N ALA A 27 9.84 -6.27 -6.02
CA ALA A 27 10.27 -5.48 -4.88
C ALA A 27 10.86 -4.17 -5.42
N PHE A 28 10.47 -3.05 -4.81
CA PHE A 28 10.92 -1.73 -5.24
C PHE A 28 11.69 -1.06 -4.11
N ASP A 29 12.84 -0.50 -4.45
CA ASP A 29 13.48 0.50 -3.60
C ASP A 29 12.71 1.81 -3.75
N MET A 30 12.20 2.34 -2.63
CA MET A 30 11.53 3.63 -2.63
C MET A 30 12.54 4.75 -2.95
N MET A 31 12.09 5.87 -3.54
CA MET A 31 12.93 7.04 -3.76
C MET A 31 13.71 7.41 -2.48
N GLY A 32 15.00 7.71 -2.61
CA GLY A 32 15.90 7.96 -1.47
C GLY A 32 16.51 6.71 -0.82
N HIS A 33 16.17 5.50 -1.26
CA HIS A 33 16.60 4.23 -0.64
C HIS A 33 17.26 3.30 -1.66
N GLY A 34 18.09 2.38 -1.14
CA GLY A 34 18.75 1.31 -1.92
C GLY A 34 19.40 1.83 -3.21
N ASP A 35 19.07 1.20 -4.33
CA ASP A 35 19.59 1.56 -5.66
C ASP A 35 18.74 2.58 -6.41
N SER A 36 17.60 2.97 -5.87
CA SER A 36 16.78 4.05 -6.42
C SER A 36 17.43 5.42 -6.29
N ASP A 37 16.98 6.36 -7.13
CA ASP A 37 17.44 7.75 -7.15
C ASP A 37 17.28 8.43 -5.77
N LYS A 38 18.22 9.34 -5.46
CA LYS A 38 18.28 10.08 -4.20
C LYS A 38 18.15 11.58 -4.45
N PRO A 39 17.00 12.04 -4.96
CA PRO A 39 16.80 13.45 -5.30
C PRO A 39 16.81 14.32 -4.03
N ASN A 40 17.30 15.55 -4.16
CA ASN A 40 17.31 16.53 -3.08
C ASN A 40 15.93 17.18 -2.90
N ARG A 41 14.93 16.38 -2.52
CA ARG A 41 13.58 16.83 -2.12
C ARG A 41 12.98 15.87 -1.10
N GLN A 42 12.02 16.35 -0.33
CA GLN A 42 11.23 15.51 0.56
C GLN A 42 10.11 14.79 -0.21
N PHE A 43 9.74 13.60 0.27
CA PHE A 43 8.62 12.82 -0.23
C PHE A 43 7.65 12.55 0.91
N ASN A 44 6.38 12.83 0.68
CA ASN A 44 5.30 12.34 1.53
C ASN A 44 4.77 10.98 1.01
N ILE A 45 3.92 10.32 1.80
CA ILE A 45 3.38 9.00 1.42
C ILE A 45 2.62 9.06 0.07
N PRO A 46 1.79 10.07 -0.23
CA PRO A 46 1.17 10.20 -1.56
C PRO A 46 2.17 10.33 -2.73
N ASP A 47 3.34 10.96 -2.53
CA ASP A 47 4.40 10.99 -3.55
C ASP A 47 4.92 9.59 -3.86
N TYR A 48 5.18 8.78 -2.82
CA TYR A 48 5.63 7.41 -2.98
C TYR A 48 4.55 6.53 -3.64
N ALA A 49 3.28 6.72 -3.30
CA ALA A 49 2.17 5.96 -3.90
C ALA A 49 2.05 6.24 -5.40
N ARG A 50 2.19 7.52 -5.80
CA ARG A 50 2.24 7.91 -7.22
C ARG A 50 3.44 7.31 -7.95
N ALA A 51 4.62 7.33 -7.34
CA ALA A 51 5.81 6.73 -7.95
C ALA A 51 5.66 5.22 -8.14
N LEU A 52 5.09 4.52 -7.15
CA LEU A 52 4.82 3.08 -7.26
C LEU A 52 3.81 2.77 -8.35
N ASP A 53 2.73 3.56 -8.47
CA ASP A 53 1.74 3.34 -9.52
C ASP A 53 2.31 3.59 -10.91
N GLN A 54 3.13 4.64 -11.09
CA GLN A 54 3.88 4.87 -12.32
C GLN A 54 4.80 3.70 -12.67
N ALA A 55 5.53 3.16 -11.69
CA ALA A 55 6.37 1.97 -11.89
C ALA A 55 5.53 0.76 -12.32
N CYS A 56 4.37 0.54 -11.69
CA CYS A 56 3.43 -0.52 -12.10
C CYS A 56 2.95 -0.32 -13.54
N GLN A 57 2.60 0.90 -13.95
CA GLN A 57 2.16 1.19 -15.31
C GLN A 57 3.26 0.90 -16.35
N ILE A 58 4.49 1.34 -16.08
CA ILE A 58 5.66 1.09 -16.96
C ILE A 58 5.92 -0.41 -17.11
N LEU A 59 5.77 -1.17 -16.03
CA LEU A 59 5.97 -2.62 -16.00
C LEU A 59 4.73 -3.42 -16.44
N ASN A 60 3.63 -2.76 -16.84
CA ASN A 60 2.35 -3.37 -17.18
C ASN A 60 1.76 -4.28 -16.06
N ILE A 61 1.92 -3.86 -14.81
CA ILE A 61 1.38 -4.52 -13.62
C ILE A 61 0.01 -3.92 -13.28
N HIS A 62 -1.04 -4.49 -13.85
CA HIS A 62 -2.42 -3.99 -13.69
C HIS A 62 -3.14 -4.58 -12.47
N ARG A 63 -2.90 -5.86 -12.16
CA ARG A 63 -3.48 -6.55 -11.00
C ARG A 63 -2.38 -7.16 -10.16
N THR A 64 -2.27 -6.72 -8.91
CA THR A 64 -1.26 -7.23 -7.98
C THR A 64 -1.75 -7.11 -6.55
N HIS A 65 -1.29 -8.02 -5.69
CA HIS A 65 -1.30 -7.80 -4.26
C HIS A 65 -0.14 -6.87 -3.89
N VAL A 66 -0.38 -5.94 -2.96
CA VAL A 66 0.67 -5.05 -2.44
C VAL A 66 0.96 -5.46 -1.01
N VAL A 67 2.20 -5.86 -0.76
CA VAL A 67 2.70 -6.25 0.57
C VAL A 67 3.70 -5.21 1.02
N GLY A 68 3.58 -4.75 2.26
CA GLY A 68 4.51 -3.80 2.86
C GLY A 68 4.64 -3.99 4.37
N ASN A 69 5.76 -3.52 4.93
CA ASN A 69 6.05 -3.58 6.36
C ASN A 69 6.35 -2.17 6.89
N SER A 70 5.82 -1.81 8.06
CA SER A 70 5.98 -0.49 8.71
C SER A 70 5.54 0.64 7.76
N VAL A 71 6.42 1.58 7.42
CA VAL A 71 6.14 2.62 6.40
C VAL A 71 5.71 2.01 5.07
N GLY A 72 6.26 0.86 4.68
CA GLY A 72 5.83 0.13 3.50
C GLY A 72 4.38 -0.35 3.59
N ALA A 73 3.86 -0.67 4.79
CA ALA A 73 2.47 -1.03 4.99
C ALA A 73 1.54 0.19 4.85
N VAL A 74 1.94 1.33 5.40
CA VAL A 74 1.23 2.61 5.22
C VAL A 74 1.16 2.97 3.73
N LEU A 75 2.27 2.82 3.01
CA LEU A 75 2.33 3.04 1.57
C LEU A 75 1.48 2.04 0.78
N ALA A 76 1.42 0.78 1.20
CA ALA A 76 0.57 -0.23 0.56
C ALA A 76 -0.91 0.14 0.69
N ILE A 77 -1.33 0.60 1.87
CA ILE A 77 -2.68 1.10 2.12
C ILE A 77 -2.96 2.32 1.25
N GLU A 78 -2.08 3.34 1.29
CA GLU A 78 -2.24 4.54 0.47
C GLU A 78 -2.37 4.17 -1.01
N THR A 79 -1.45 3.39 -1.56
CA THR A 79 -1.49 2.97 -2.97
C THR A 79 -2.79 2.26 -3.30
N THR A 80 -3.30 1.41 -2.41
CA THR A 80 -4.56 0.72 -2.66
C THR A 80 -5.75 1.68 -2.58
N ALA A 81 -5.68 2.68 -1.69
CA ALA A 81 -6.73 3.67 -1.45
C ALA A 81 -6.73 4.84 -2.44
N SER A 82 -5.62 5.17 -3.11
CA SER A 82 -5.57 6.32 -4.03
C SER A 82 -6.04 5.99 -5.46
N PHE A 83 -6.05 4.71 -5.87
CA PHE A 83 -6.32 4.31 -7.25
C PHE A 83 -7.59 3.45 -7.36
N PRO A 84 -8.67 3.90 -8.06
CA PRO A 84 -9.95 3.21 -8.10
C PRO A 84 -9.89 1.74 -8.54
N GLU A 85 -9.05 1.41 -9.52
CA GLU A 85 -8.89 0.02 -9.97
C GLU A 85 -8.36 -0.89 -8.85
N ARG A 86 -7.39 -0.39 -8.08
CA ARG A 86 -6.80 -1.13 -6.95
C ARG A 86 -7.77 -1.25 -5.76
N GLN A 87 -8.53 -0.20 -5.48
CA GLN A 87 -9.62 -0.24 -4.49
C GLN A 87 -10.64 -1.33 -4.83
N ASN A 88 -11.07 -1.38 -6.10
CA ASN A 88 -12.03 -2.36 -6.57
C ASN A 88 -11.47 -3.78 -6.47
N LEU A 89 -10.19 -3.98 -6.77
CA LEU A 89 -9.55 -5.29 -6.58
C LEU A 89 -9.56 -5.72 -5.11
N LEU A 90 -9.22 -4.83 -4.17
CA LEU A 90 -9.24 -5.17 -2.74
C LEU A 90 -10.65 -5.57 -2.29
N HIS A 91 -11.63 -4.71 -2.56
CA HIS A 91 -13.03 -4.93 -2.17
C HIS A 91 -13.60 -6.22 -2.76
N ASN A 92 -13.41 -6.46 -4.06
CA ASN A 92 -13.98 -7.64 -4.73
C ASN A 92 -13.34 -8.97 -4.30
N ASN A 93 -12.15 -8.95 -3.66
CA ASN A 93 -11.46 -10.16 -3.20
C ASN A 93 -11.67 -10.45 -1.70
N ILE A 94 -12.36 -9.59 -0.95
CA ILE A 94 -12.69 -9.82 0.46
C ILE A 94 -14.18 -10.09 0.57
N ILE A 95 -14.53 -11.34 0.90
CA ILE A 95 -15.92 -11.77 1.11
C ILE A 95 -16.55 -10.93 2.23
N ASN A 96 -17.79 -10.47 1.99
CA ASN A 96 -18.54 -9.59 2.90
C ASN A 96 -17.83 -8.26 3.21
N SER A 97 -16.91 -7.80 2.36
CA SER A 97 -16.36 -6.46 2.54
C SER A 97 -17.34 -5.38 2.10
N GLU A 98 -17.25 -4.22 2.74
CA GLU A 98 -17.95 -3.01 2.37
C GLU A 98 -16.91 -1.90 2.13
N ARG A 99 -17.14 -1.07 1.12
CA ARG A 99 -16.31 0.10 0.84
C ARG A 99 -16.99 1.34 1.37
N VAL A 100 -16.36 2.00 2.34
CA VAL A 100 -16.77 3.29 2.89
C VAL A 100 -15.71 4.35 2.56
N ILE A 101 -16.14 5.51 2.07
CA ILE A 101 -15.26 6.65 1.82
C ILE A 101 -15.46 7.66 2.95
N LEU A 102 -14.37 8.01 3.64
CA LEU A 102 -14.35 9.02 4.70
C LEU A 102 -13.78 10.33 4.12
N PRO A 103 -14.62 11.29 3.72
CA PRO A 103 -14.15 12.47 3.00
C PRO A 103 -13.22 13.33 3.88
N GLY A 104 -12.03 13.62 3.38
CA GLY A 104 -11.07 14.50 4.07
C GLY A 104 -10.19 13.81 5.12
N LEU A 105 -10.34 12.49 5.34
CA LEU A 105 -9.47 11.73 6.25
C LEU A 105 -8.32 11.04 5.49
N GLY A 106 -7.17 10.95 6.15
CA GLY A 106 -5.91 10.40 5.66
C GLY A 106 -5.52 9.08 6.34
N HIS A 107 -4.27 8.98 6.79
CA HIS A 107 -3.66 7.70 7.21
C HIS A 107 -4.09 7.22 8.60
N VAL A 108 -4.49 8.14 9.48
CA VAL A 108 -4.89 7.80 10.85
C VAL A 108 -6.32 8.28 11.11
N PRO A 109 -7.31 7.77 10.36
CA PRO A 109 -8.70 8.25 10.41
C PRO A 109 -9.29 8.11 11.84
N GLN A 110 -8.86 7.10 12.60
CA GLN A 110 -9.26 6.89 13.99
C GLN A 110 -8.78 7.99 14.96
N VAL A 111 -7.79 8.79 14.56
CA VAL A 111 -7.27 9.94 15.32
C VAL A 111 -7.78 11.25 14.75
N GLU A 112 -7.85 11.36 13.42
CA GLU A 112 -8.28 12.58 12.70
C GLU A 112 -9.76 12.88 12.91
N ASP A 113 -10.63 11.87 12.77
CA ASP A 113 -12.06 11.96 13.06
C ASP A 113 -12.55 10.60 13.59
N PRO A 114 -12.48 10.41 14.92
CA PRO A 114 -12.89 9.16 15.55
C PRO A 114 -14.35 8.82 15.26
N GLU A 115 -15.25 9.80 15.21
CA GLU A 115 -16.68 9.55 15.04
C GLU A 115 -16.96 9.02 13.64
N ALA A 116 -16.45 9.70 12.61
CA ALA A 116 -16.55 9.25 11.22
C ALA A 116 -15.87 7.89 10.98
N PHE A 117 -14.83 7.55 11.74
CA PHE A 117 -14.17 6.24 11.67
C PHE A 117 -14.98 5.13 12.36
N TRP A 118 -15.54 5.38 13.54
CA TRP A 118 -16.24 4.36 14.33
C TRP A 118 -17.64 4.05 13.80
N GLU A 119 -18.34 5.03 13.21
CA GLU A 119 -19.69 4.86 12.67
C GLU A 119 -19.82 3.64 11.72
N PRO A 120 -18.98 3.49 10.67
CA PRO A 120 -19.03 2.31 9.81
C PRO A 120 -18.42 1.05 10.43
N LEU A 121 -17.45 1.19 11.34
CA LEU A 121 -16.68 0.05 11.87
C LEU A 121 -17.42 -0.72 12.97
N LEU A 122 -18.12 -0.04 13.89
CA LEU A 122 -18.74 -0.70 15.04
C LEU A 122 -19.84 -1.71 14.66
N PRO A 123 -20.69 -1.45 13.65
CA PRO A 123 -21.66 -2.44 13.19
C PRO A 123 -21.01 -3.70 12.60
N SER A 124 -19.91 -3.56 11.86
CA SER A 124 -19.24 -4.69 11.21
C SER A 124 -18.50 -5.63 12.17
N LEU A 125 -18.24 -5.19 13.42
CA LEU A 125 -17.62 -6.02 14.45
C LEU A 125 -18.61 -6.88 15.26
N LYS A 126 -19.92 -6.68 15.07
CA LYS A 126 -20.98 -7.37 15.83
C LYS A 126 -21.53 -8.62 15.13
N THR A 127 -20.96 -8.97 13.98
CA THR A 127 -21.31 -10.15 13.15
C THR A 127 -20.28 -11.25 13.33
#